data_AF-A0A2S7XNF0-F1
#
_entry.id   AF-A0A2S7XNF0-F1
#
_cell.length_a   1.000
_cell.length_b   1.000
_cell.length_c   1.000
_cell.angle_alpha   90.00
_cell.angle_beta   90.00
_cell.angle_gamma   90.00
#
_symmetry.space_group_name_H-M   'P 1'
#
loop_
_entity.id
_entity.type
_entity.pdbx_description
1 polymer ?
#
loop_
_entity_poly.entity_id
_entity_poly.type
_entity_poly.pdbx_seq_one_letter_code
_entity_poly.pdbx_strand_id
1 'polypeptide(L)'
;MIAPSILTKKPNENGIPLISQPENYLISHEIWRQRYRIETNEIRNYLDTPDSLWGTGNRVSYAQIESNMIDIAQSLYLVQVTDLNLSMVDGRRRAAFSYAGINYDLPVTDPNFEKQLAEPDNQGVLCVSLGEKYDPAGGNNYSCYKIVATIL
;
A
#
# COMPACT_ATOMS: atom_id res chain seq x y z
N MET A 1 -4.18 -5.83 19.24
CA MET A 1 -3.22 -5.50 18.16
C MET A 1 -3.47 -6.52 17.07
N ILE A 2 -4.04 -6.12 15.93
CA ILE A 2 -4.44 -7.05 14.87
C ILE A 2 -3.30 -7.08 13.85
N ALA A 3 -2.52 -8.16 13.88
CA ALA A 3 -1.41 -8.38 12.96
C ALA A 3 -1.93 -8.79 11.56
N PRO A 4 -1.17 -8.51 10.48
CA PRO A 4 -1.58 -8.84 9.12
C PRO A 4 -1.69 -10.35 8.95
N SER A 5 -2.77 -10.78 8.32
CA SER A 5 -3.14 -12.18 8.15
C SER A 5 -2.74 -12.66 6.75
N ILE A 6 -1.97 -13.74 6.64
CA ILE A 6 -1.80 -14.40 5.33
C ILE A 6 -3.02 -15.29 5.10
N LEU A 7 -3.84 -14.89 4.13
CA LEU A 7 -4.93 -15.70 3.62
C LEU A 7 -4.39 -16.58 2.49
N THR A 8 -4.58 -17.90 2.56
CA THR A 8 -4.22 -18.81 1.45
C THR A 8 -5.29 -19.88 1.24
N LYS A 9 -5.88 -19.94 0.03
CA LYS A 9 -6.04 -21.17 -0.78
C LYS A 9 -6.68 -20.91 -2.17
N LYS A 10 -6.17 -21.58 -3.22
CA LYS A 10 -6.83 -21.79 -4.54
C LYS A 10 -8.07 -22.71 -4.42
N PRO A 11 -9.17 -22.40 -5.13
CA PRO A 11 -9.42 -23.03 -6.44
C PRO A 11 -10.07 -22.10 -7.51
N ASN A 12 -9.60 -22.22 -8.75
CA ASN A 12 -10.10 -21.56 -9.98
C ASN A 12 -10.10 -20.02 -10.00
N GLU A 13 -8.93 -19.43 -9.77
CA GLU A 13 -8.76 -17.98 -9.82
C GLU A 13 -8.33 -17.56 -11.23
N ASN A 14 -9.29 -17.12 -12.05
CA ASN A 14 -8.94 -16.37 -13.26
C ASN A 14 -8.31 -15.05 -12.79
N GLY A 15 -7.02 -14.87 -13.02
CA GLY A 15 -6.36 -13.58 -12.81
C GLY A 15 -7.09 -12.52 -13.62
N ILE A 16 -7.38 -11.39 -12.99
CA ILE A 16 -7.91 -10.19 -13.66
C ILE A 16 -6.87 -9.08 -13.46
N PRO A 17 -5.66 -9.26 -14.01
CA PRO A 17 -4.59 -8.30 -13.83
C PRO A 17 -4.98 -6.97 -14.47
N LEU A 18 -4.71 -5.88 -13.74
CA LEU A 18 -4.66 -4.55 -14.31
C LEU A 18 -3.20 -4.18 -14.49
N ILE A 19 -2.88 -3.29 -15.44
CA ILE A 19 -1.50 -2.84 -15.67
C ILE A 19 -0.88 -2.16 -14.44
N SER A 20 -1.72 -1.66 -13.53
CA SER A 20 -1.31 -1.05 -12.26
C SER A 20 -1.45 -1.99 -11.05
N GLN A 21 -2.04 -3.17 -11.23
CA GLN A 21 -2.34 -4.17 -10.19
C GLN A 21 -2.25 -5.58 -10.81
N PRO A 22 -1.03 -6.02 -11.18
CA PRO A 22 -0.82 -7.28 -11.90
C PRO A 22 -1.21 -8.51 -11.07
N GLU A 23 -1.25 -8.40 -9.75
CA GLU A 23 -1.58 -9.48 -8.82
C GLU A 23 -3.09 -9.66 -8.56
N ASN A 24 -3.97 -8.92 -9.24
CA ASN A 24 -5.41 -8.99 -9.00
C ASN A 24 -6.04 -10.34 -9.42
N TYR A 25 -6.88 -10.89 -8.54
CA TYR A 25 -7.65 -12.11 -8.77
C TYR A 25 -9.14 -11.90 -8.51
N LEU A 26 -9.98 -12.59 -9.28
CA LEU A 26 -11.41 -12.65 -8.98
C LEU A 26 -11.65 -13.45 -7.70
N ILE A 27 -12.20 -12.80 -6.68
CA ILE A 27 -12.58 -13.47 -5.44
C ILE A 27 -13.79 -14.37 -5.70
N SER A 28 -13.66 -15.66 -5.38
CA SER A 28 -14.77 -16.62 -5.48
C SER A 28 -15.77 -16.44 -4.32
N HIS A 29 -16.92 -17.13 -4.40
CA HIS A 29 -17.88 -17.16 -3.29
C HIS A 29 -17.43 -18.06 -2.11
N GLU A 30 -16.25 -18.65 -2.17
CA GLU A 30 -15.74 -19.49 -1.10
C GLU A 30 -15.29 -18.65 0.11
N ILE A 31 -15.50 -19.20 1.30
CA ILE A 31 -15.09 -18.54 2.54
C ILE A 31 -13.57 -18.71 2.70
N TRP A 32 -12.87 -17.58 2.74
CA TRP A 32 -11.43 -17.54 3.04
C TRP A 32 -11.14 -18.13 4.42
N ARG A 33 -10.16 -19.03 4.48
CA ARG A 33 -9.67 -19.59 5.74
C ARG A 33 -8.29 -19.05 6.03
N GLN A 34 -8.14 -18.34 7.14
CA GLN A 34 -6.83 -17.97 7.67
C GLN A 34 -6.11 -19.24 8.12
N ARG A 35 -4.95 -19.51 7.51
CA ARG A 35 -4.14 -20.70 7.83
C ARG A 35 -2.85 -20.35 8.58
N TYR A 36 -2.42 -19.10 8.47
CA TYR A 36 -1.15 -18.63 9.01
C TYR A 36 -1.32 -17.27 9.67
N ARG A 37 -0.38 -16.97 10.57
CA ARG A 37 -0.25 -15.70 11.26
C ARG A 37 1.24 -15.34 11.24
N ILE A 38 1.54 -14.11 10.89
CA ILE A 38 2.88 -13.54 11.03
C ILE A 38 2.93 -12.88 12.40
N GLU A 39 3.92 -13.23 13.22
CA GLU A 39 4.19 -12.53 14.48
C GLU A 39 4.96 -11.23 14.22
N THR A 40 4.81 -10.25 15.12
CA THR A 40 5.41 -8.91 14.95
C THR A 40 6.93 -8.95 14.74
N ASN A 41 7.62 -9.87 15.41
CA ASN A 41 9.06 -10.06 15.25
C ASN A 41 9.46 -10.70 13.91
N GLU A 42 8.53 -11.33 13.20
CA GLU A 42 8.75 -11.95 11.89
C GLU A 42 8.52 -11.00 10.72
N ILE A 43 7.83 -9.86 10.94
CA ILE A 43 7.48 -8.88 9.90
C ILE A 43 8.71 -8.48 9.06
N ARG A 44 9.87 -8.33 9.70
CA ARG A 44 11.13 -7.95 9.04
C ARG A 44 11.56 -8.93 7.93
N ASN A 45 11.14 -10.18 8.00
CA ASN A 45 11.47 -11.21 7.00
C ASN A 45 10.60 -11.12 5.74
N TYR A 46 9.57 -10.30 5.75
CA TYR A 46 8.61 -10.12 4.65
C TYR A 46 8.69 -8.72 4.03
N LEU A 47 9.69 -7.92 4.40
CA LEU A 47 9.85 -6.57 3.87
C LEU A 47 10.25 -6.61 2.39
N ASP A 48 9.52 -5.85 1.59
CA ASP A 48 9.91 -5.48 0.25
C ASP A 48 11.00 -4.40 0.28
N THR A 49 11.84 -4.40 -0.75
CA THR A 49 12.96 -3.44 -0.89
C THR A 49 13.00 -2.79 -2.28
N PRO A 50 11.89 -2.21 -2.79
CA PRO A 50 11.94 -1.48 -4.05
C PRO A 50 12.81 -0.21 -3.95
N ASP A 51 13.37 0.25 -5.06
CA ASP A 51 14.15 1.50 -5.09
C ASP A 51 13.30 2.75 -4.79
N SER A 52 11.98 2.65 -4.96
CA SER A 52 11.02 3.69 -4.62
C SER A 52 9.61 3.10 -4.51
N LEU A 53 8.69 3.85 -3.89
CA LEU A 53 7.27 3.52 -3.90
C LEU A 53 6.64 4.01 -5.22
N TRP A 54 7.06 3.43 -6.35
CA TRP A 54 6.67 3.83 -7.71
C TRP A 54 6.98 5.31 -8.00
N GLY A 55 8.24 5.71 -7.81
CA GLY A 55 8.71 7.08 -8.00
C GLY A 55 8.38 8.02 -6.83
N THR A 56 8.37 9.32 -7.11
CA THR A 56 8.17 10.38 -6.10
C THR A 56 6.69 10.80 -5.98
N GLY A 57 6.38 11.62 -4.98
CA GLY A 57 5.03 12.14 -4.75
C GLY A 57 4.02 11.07 -4.36
N ASN A 58 2.74 11.45 -4.36
CA ASN A 58 1.63 10.62 -3.85
C ASN A 58 0.86 9.86 -4.94
N ARG A 59 1.29 9.92 -6.20
CA ARG A 59 0.59 9.28 -7.32
C ARG A 59 1.54 8.98 -8.47
N VAL A 60 1.11 8.09 -9.36
CA VAL A 60 1.75 7.75 -10.62
C VAL A 60 0.80 8.13 -11.76
N SER A 61 1.31 8.76 -12.82
CA SER A 61 0.49 9.04 -14.00
C SER A 61 0.12 7.73 -14.68
N TYR A 62 -1.17 7.52 -14.95
CA TYR A 62 -1.61 6.28 -15.61
C TYR A 62 -1.04 6.15 -17.03
N ALA A 63 -0.92 7.27 -17.74
CA ALA A 63 -0.31 7.30 -19.08
C ALA A 63 1.17 6.87 -19.08
N GLN A 64 1.90 7.10 -17.98
CA GLN A 64 3.27 6.62 -17.83
C GLN A 64 3.35 5.11 -17.63
N ILE A 65 2.34 4.52 -16.99
CA ILE A 65 2.20 3.07 -16.87
C ILE A 65 1.84 2.47 -18.24
N GLU A 66 0.85 3.03 -18.95
CA GLU A 66 0.43 2.57 -20.28
C GLU A 66 1.55 2.61 -21.33
N SER A 67 2.44 3.59 -21.24
CA SER A 67 3.60 3.73 -22.14
C SER A 67 4.83 2.97 -21.69
N ASN A 68 4.74 2.16 -20.62
CA ASN A 68 5.85 1.42 -20.01
C ASN A 68 7.04 2.30 -19.58
N MET A 69 6.81 3.61 -19.35
CA MET A 69 7.82 4.48 -18.75
C MET A 69 8.01 4.15 -17.25
N ILE A 70 6.96 3.63 -16.62
CA ILE A 70 6.99 3.12 -15.25
C ILE A 70 6.42 1.71 -15.29
N ASP A 71 7.25 0.74 -14.89
CA ASP A 71 6.83 -0.65 -14.73
C ASP A 71 6.23 -0.86 -13.33
N ILE A 72 5.09 -1.54 -13.27
CA ILE A 72 4.40 -1.86 -12.01
C ILE A 72 4.45 -3.38 -11.82
N ALA A 73 5.51 -3.85 -11.15
CA ALA A 73 5.69 -5.27 -10.87
C ALA A 73 4.70 -5.81 -9.82
N GLN A 74 4.28 -4.94 -8.89
CA GLN A 74 3.26 -5.21 -7.87
C GLN A 74 2.65 -3.89 -7.40
N SER A 75 1.43 -3.95 -6.85
CA SER A 75 0.66 -2.80 -6.36
C SER A 75 0.62 -2.68 -4.84
N LEU A 76 1.30 -3.58 -4.13
CA LEU A 76 1.41 -3.59 -2.68
C LEU A 76 2.86 -3.79 -2.25
N TYR A 77 3.32 -2.95 -1.31
CA TYR A 77 4.62 -3.07 -0.69
C TYR A 77 4.51 -3.06 0.82
N LEU A 78 5.26 -3.93 1.48
CA LEU A 78 5.51 -3.90 2.92
C LEU A 78 6.92 -3.37 3.17
N VAL A 79 7.07 -2.13 3.61
CA VAL A 79 8.37 -1.45 3.69
C VAL A 79 8.68 -0.96 5.08
N GLN A 80 9.96 -1.03 5.45
CA GLN A 80 10.50 -0.29 6.59
C GLN A 80 10.82 1.14 6.16
N VAL A 81 10.26 2.13 6.85
CA VAL A 81 10.51 3.55 6.62
C VAL A 81 11.23 4.18 7.81
N THR A 82 11.75 5.38 7.61
CA THR A 82 12.28 6.23 8.68
C THR A 82 11.47 7.51 8.79
N ASP A 83 11.64 8.23 9.90
CA ASP A 83 11.04 9.55 10.13
C ASP A 83 9.51 9.57 9.99
N LEU A 84 8.84 8.46 10.37
CA LEU A 84 7.39 8.34 10.29
C LEU A 84 6.71 9.35 11.23
N ASN A 85 5.91 10.22 10.64
CA ASN A 85 5.08 11.20 11.32
C ASN A 85 3.62 11.04 10.88
N LEU A 86 2.73 10.79 11.85
CA LEU A 86 1.30 10.69 11.62
C LEU A 86 0.63 12.01 11.99
N SER A 87 -0.31 12.47 11.16
CA SER A 87 -1.02 13.72 11.41
C SER A 87 -2.42 13.74 10.80
N MET A 88 -3.24 14.66 11.30
CA MET A 88 -4.56 14.99 10.73
C MET A 88 -4.49 16.38 10.08
N VAL A 89 -4.71 16.45 8.78
CA VAL A 89 -4.70 17.71 7.99
C VAL A 89 -6.06 17.87 7.34
N ASP A 90 -6.79 18.93 7.69
CA ASP A 90 -8.15 19.22 7.18
C ASP A 90 -9.11 18.02 7.31
N GLY A 91 -9.04 17.32 8.44
CA GLY A 91 -9.86 16.13 8.71
C GLY A 91 -9.40 14.87 7.95
N ARG A 92 -8.28 14.91 7.23
CA ARG A 92 -7.71 13.77 6.49
C ARG A 92 -6.50 13.21 7.21
N ARG A 93 -6.44 11.88 7.29
CA ARG A 93 -5.33 11.14 7.88
C ARG A 93 -4.11 11.15 6.95
N ARG A 94 -2.94 11.49 7.48
CA ARG A 94 -1.68 11.64 6.74
C ARG A 94 -0.54 10.90 7.43
N ALA A 95 0.36 10.35 6.63
CA ALA A 95 1.62 9.80 7.06
C ALA A 95 2.74 10.43 6.21
N ALA A 96 3.60 11.20 6.85
CA ALA A 96 4.83 11.70 6.28
C ALA A 96 6.00 10.81 6.72
N PHE A 97 6.87 10.41 5.80
CA PHE A 97 7.99 9.51 6.09
C PHE A 97 9.07 9.56 5.01
N SER A 98 10.24 9.01 5.32
CA SER A 98 11.37 8.85 4.40
C SER A 98 11.52 7.38 4.00
N TYR A 99 11.68 7.11 2.70
CA TYR A 99 11.99 5.77 2.18
C TYR A 99 12.96 5.88 1.00
N ALA A 100 14.04 5.10 1.01
CA ALA A 100 15.07 5.12 -0.04
C ALA A 100 15.58 6.55 -0.39
N GLY A 101 15.64 7.44 0.60
CA GLY A 101 16.05 8.85 0.43
C GLY A 101 14.97 9.77 -0.17
N ILE A 102 13.75 9.28 -0.38
CA ILE A 102 12.61 10.05 -0.89
C ILE A 102 11.64 10.32 0.25
N ASN A 103 11.21 11.58 0.37
CA ASN A 103 10.17 11.98 1.31
C ASN A 103 8.79 11.77 0.69
N TYR A 104 7.93 11.08 1.42
CA TYR A 104 6.54 10.83 1.05
C TYR A 104 5.61 11.49 2.06
N ASP A 105 4.46 11.95 1.57
CA ASP A 105 3.31 12.34 2.40
C ASP A 105 2.05 11.75 1.77
N LEU A 106 1.55 10.67 2.36
CA LEU A 106 0.51 9.83 1.80
C LEU A 106 -0.76 9.85 2.64
N PRO A 107 -1.94 9.72 2.01
CA PRO A 107 -3.18 9.48 2.75
C PRO A 107 -3.13 8.12 3.45
N VAL A 108 -3.76 8.03 4.61
CA VAL A 108 -3.81 6.80 5.41
C VAL A 108 -5.25 6.27 5.47
N THR A 109 -5.41 4.97 5.22
CA THR A 109 -6.70 4.27 5.30
C THR A 109 -6.76 3.25 6.42
N ASP A 110 -5.67 3.11 7.20
CA ASP A 110 -5.62 2.19 8.33
C ASP A 110 -6.78 2.44 9.32
N PRO A 111 -7.60 1.42 9.63
CA PRO A 111 -8.67 1.55 10.61
C PRO A 111 -8.18 1.82 12.04
N ASN A 112 -6.91 1.56 12.35
CA ASN A 112 -6.30 1.81 13.65
C ASN A 112 -5.54 3.13 13.72
N PHE A 113 -5.67 4.01 12.71
CA PHE A 113 -4.90 5.26 12.63
C PHE A 113 -4.96 6.10 13.91
N GLU A 114 -6.14 6.31 14.50
CA GLU A 114 -6.29 7.12 15.71
C GLU A 114 -5.51 6.53 16.88
N LYS A 115 -5.45 5.20 16.97
CA LYS A 115 -4.63 4.52 17.98
C LYS A 115 -3.14 4.77 17.71
N GLN A 116 -2.69 4.58 16.47
CA GLN A 116 -1.29 4.80 16.08
C GLN A 116 -0.87 6.25 16.28
N LEU A 117 -1.79 7.21 16.10
CA LEU A 117 -1.55 8.62 16.35
C LEU A 117 -1.37 8.93 17.85
N ALA A 118 -2.18 8.32 18.71
CA ALA A 118 -2.13 8.52 20.16
C ALA A 118 -0.97 7.76 20.83
N GLU A 119 -0.67 6.58 20.32
CA GLU A 119 0.36 5.66 20.83
C GLU A 119 1.27 5.22 19.67
N PRO A 120 2.17 6.09 19.18
CA PRO A 120 3.02 5.75 18.05
C PRO A 120 3.94 4.58 18.42
N ASP A 121 3.83 3.48 17.67
CA ASP A 121 4.83 2.43 17.70
C ASP A 121 6.03 2.84 16.83
N ASN A 122 7.25 2.58 17.31
CA ASN A 122 8.49 2.94 16.64
C ASN A 122 8.88 1.95 15.52
N GLN A 123 8.01 1.00 15.19
CA GLN A 123 8.35 -0.05 14.23
C GLN A 123 8.43 0.46 12.80
N GLY A 124 7.75 1.55 12.45
CA GLY A 124 7.96 2.25 11.17
C GLY A 124 7.80 1.34 9.95
N VAL A 125 7.00 0.27 10.06
CA VAL A 125 6.69 -0.60 8.93
C VAL A 125 5.35 -0.18 8.35
N LEU A 126 5.33 0.09 7.04
CA LEU A 126 4.13 0.51 6.33
C LEU A 126 3.77 -0.52 5.26
N CYS A 127 2.49 -0.88 5.23
CA CYS A 127 1.88 -1.47 4.05
C CYS A 127 1.37 -0.34 3.15
N VAL A 128 1.98 -0.16 1.99
CA VAL A 128 1.66 0.89 1.03
C VAL A 128 1.05 0.26 -0.22
N SER A 129 -0.11 0.76 -0.63
CA SER A 129 -0.81 0.30 -1.82
C SER A 129 -0.83 1.36 -2.92
N LEU A 130 -0.87 0.87 -4.16
CA LEU A 130 -1.14 1.65 -5.36
C LEU A 130 -2.59 1.43 -5.79
N GLY A 131 -3.37 2.50 -5.74
CA GLY A 131 -4.78 2.48 -6.11
C GLY A 131 -5.01 2.32 -7.61
N GLU A 132 -6.26 2.03 -7.97
CA GLU A 132 -6.71 1.92 -9.35
C GLU A 132 -6.62 3.26 -10.12
N LYS A 133 -6.81 3.16 -11.44
CA LYS A 133 -6.94 4.30 -12.34
C LYS A 133 -8.04 5.25 -11.85
N TYR A 134 -7.67 6.46 -11.43
CA TYR A 134 -8.63 7.46 -10.93
C TYR A 134 -8.41 8.83 -11.58
N ASP A 135 -9.52 9.48 -11.96
CA ASP A 135 -9.53 10.87 -12.43
C ASP A 135 -10.37 11.73 -11.47
N PRO A 136 -9.74 12.47 -10.55
CA PRO A 136 -10.46 13.30 -9.59
C PRO A 136 -11.16 14.51 -10.20
N ALA A 137 -10.75 14.96 -11.40
CA ALA A 137 -11.17 16.23 -11.97
C ALA A 137 -12.05 16.09 -13.22
N GLY A 138 -12.29 14.86 -13.68
CA GLY A 138 -13.07 14.58 -14.89
C GLY A 138 -12.44 15.11 -16.18
N GLY A 139 -11.12 15.31 -16.18
CA GLY A 139 -10.34 15.92 -17.25
C GLY A 139 -9.50 14.94 -18.08
N ASN A 140 -9.72 13.63 -17.92
CA ASN A 140 -8.89 12.54 -18.48
C ASN A 140 -7.44 12.52 -17.97
N ASN A 141 -7.17 13.14 -16.82
CA ASN A 141 -5.85 13.15 -16.18
C ASN A 141 -5.76 12.02 -15.15
N TYR A 142 -5.81 10.78 -15.65
CA TYR A 142 -5.83 9.60 -14.82
C TYR A 142 -4.51 9.38 -14.07
N SER A 143 -4.61 9.04 -12.79
CA SER A 143 -3.48 8.67 -11.94
C SER A 143 -3.84 7.51 -11.03
N CYS A 144 -2.83 6.73 -10.64
CA CYS A 144 -2.92 5.74 -9.57
C CYS A 144 -2.34 6.37 -8.30
N TYR A 145 -3.12 6.45 -7.23
CA TYR A 145 -2.71 7.12 -5.98
C TYR A 145 -2.07 6.14 -5.00
N LYS A 146 -1.02 6.59 -4.33
CA LYS A 146 -0.31 5.83 -3.29
C LYS A 146 -0.99 6.08 -1.94
N ILE A 147 -1.21 5.03 -1.17
CA ILE A 147 -1.96 5.08 0.08
C ILE A 147 -1.24 4.22 1.12
N VAL A 148 -1.14 4.70 2.36
CA VAL A 148 -0.77 3.83 3.48
C VAL A 148 -2.01 3.05 3.89
N ALA A 149 -2.01 1.75 3.60
CA ALA A 149 -3.09 0.83 3.90
C ALA A 149 -3.04 0.38 5.37
N THR A 150 -1.85 0.20 5.93
CA THR A 150 -1.67 -0.21 7.33
C THR A 150 -0.33 0.28 7.88
N ILE A 151 -0.34 0.69 9.15
CA ILE A 151 0.82 1.05 9.96
C ILE A 151 1.03 -0.06 10.99
N LEU A 152 2.22 -0.65 10.98
CA LEU A 152 2.59 -1.84 11.75
C LEU A 152 3.64 -1.52 12.81
#